data_AF-F2CFB1-F1
#
_entry.id   AF-F2CFB1-F1
#
_cell.length_a   1.000
_cell.length_b   1.000
_cell.length_c   1.000
_cell.angle_alpha   90.00
_cell.angle_beta   90.00
_cell.angle_gamma   90.00
#
_symmetry.space_group_name_H-M   'P 1'
#
loop_
_entity.id
_entity.type
_entity.pdbx_description
1 polymer ?
#
loop_
_entity_poly.entity_id
_entity_poly.type
_entity_poly.pdbx_seq_one_letter_code
_entity_poly.pdbx_strand_id
1 'polypeptide(L)' 'MNIYTIQHDRIKEENPYSVWLRDELIEDDLSFGEALYWTFRELQKWVQFGYLTQEQADAIRGDVQAYNEFVSRLSEV' A
#
# COMPACT_ATOMS: atom_id res chain seq x y z
N MET A 1 -2.81 -3.19 -14.67
CA MET A 1 -2.16 -2.34 -13.65
C MET A 1 -1.55 -3.26 -12.62
N ASN A 2 -0.34 -2.97 -12.13
CA ASN A 2 0.20 -3.73 -11.00
C ASN A 2 -0.43 -3.18 -9.72
N ILE A 3 -1.00 -4.06 -8.91
CA ILE A 3 -1.60 -3.73 -7.63
C ILE A 3 -0.66 -4.24 -6.55
N TYR A 4 -0.11 -3.32 -5.77
CA TYR A 4 0.83 -3.63 -4.71
C TYR A 4 0.14 -3.63 -3.35
N THR A 5 0.42 -4.63 -2.54
CA THR A 5 -0.05 -4.71 -1.14
C THR A 5 1.13 -4.63 -0.19
N ILE A 6 0.88 -4.12 1.01
CA ILE A 6 1.89 -4.03 2.07
C ILE A 6 1.60 -5.12 3.10
N GLN A 7 2.58 -5.93 3.46
CA GLN A 7 2.44 -6.92 4.51
C GLN A 7 3.26 -6.52 5.73
N HIS A 8 2.77 -6.89 6.91
CA HIS A 8 3.47 -6.74 8.18
C HIS A 8 3.89 -8.12 8.69
N ASP A 9 5.19 -8.38 8.76
CA ASP A 9 5.74 -9.54 9.43
C ASP A 9 5.67 -9.34 10.94
N ARG A 10 4.89 -10.18 11.63
CA ARG A 10 4.68 -10.08 13.08
C ARG A 10 5.84 -10.65 13.89
N ILE A 11 6.75 -11.38 13.27
CA ILE A 11 7.91 -12.01 13.92
C ILE A 11 9.08 -11.03 13.94
N LYS A 12 9.17 -10.17 12.93
CA LYS A 12 10.27 -9.22 12.78
C LYS A 12 10.04 -7.97 13.63
N GLU A 13 11.01 -7.62 14.47
CA GLU A 13 10.92 -6.43 15.33
C GLU A 13 11.38 -5.15 14.61
N GLU A 14 12.46 -5.23 13.84
CA GLU A 14 12.98 -4.12 13.04
C GLU A 14 12.45 -4.20 11.61
N ASN A 15 11.98 -3.06 11.09
CA ASN A 15 11.51 -2.93 9.71
C ASN A 15 10.60 -4.10 9.26
N PRO A 16 9.42 -4.24 9.90
CA PRO A 16 8.55 -5.40 9.72
C PRO A 16 7.73 -5.37 8.42
N TYR A 17 7.85 -4.33 7.61
CA TYR A 17 7.00 -4.15 6.44
C TYR A 17 7.67 -4.67 5.16
N SER A 18 6.84 -5.12 4.23
CA SER A 18 7.24 -5.55 2.89
C SER A 18 6.15 -5.22 1.86
N VAL A 19 6.55 -5.09 0.61
CA VAL A 19 5.68 -4.78 -0.53
C VAL A 19 5.59 -6.00 -1.43
N TRP A 20 4.37 -6.33 -1.83
CA TRP A 20 4.07 -7.53 -2.62
C TRP A 20 3.25 -7.17 -3.86
N LEU A 21 3.51 -7.88 -4.95
CA LEU A 21 2.68 -7.90 -6.14
C LEU A 21 2.12 -9.31 -6.30
N ARG A 22 0.87 -9.52 -5.88
CA ARG A 22 0.30 -10.87 -5.75
C ARG A 22 1.20 -11.71 -4.81
N ASP A 23 1.84 -12.76 -5.34
CA ASP A 23 2.73 -13.65 -4.60
C ASP A 23 4.22 -13.29 -4.76
N GLU A 24 4.54 -12.23 -5.51
CA GLU A 24 5.92 -11.78 -5.73
C GLU A 24 6.32 -10.71 -4.70
N LEU A 25 7.39 -10.98 -3.96
CA LEU A 25 8.01 -10.00 -3.07
C LEU A 25 8.77 -8.96 -3.91
N ILE A 26 8.38 -7.69 -3.76
CA ILE A 26 8.97 -6.57 -4.50
C ILE A 26 10.03 -5.86 -3.67
N GLU A 27 9.76 -5.66 -2.39
CA GLU A 27 10.63 -4.94 -1.47
C GLU A 27 10.37 -5.43 -0.04
N ASP A 28 11.41 -5.63 0.75
CA ASP A 28 11.33 -6.03 2.15
C ASP A 28 12.15 -5.08 3.03
N ASP A 29 12.22 -5.40 4.32
CA ASP A 29 13.00 -4.63 5.30
C ASP A 29 12.61 -3.15 5.38
N LEU A 30 11.30 -2.88 5.30
CA LEU A 30 10.77 -1.53 5.38
C LEU A 30 10.34 -1.17 6.80
N SER A 31 10.75 0.02 7.24
CA SER A 31 10.16 0.68 8.41
C SER A 31 8.70 1.08 8.12
N PHE A 32 7.96 1.43 9.18
CA PHE A 32 6.59 1.94 9.02
C PHE A 32 6.55 3.22 8.15
N GLY A 33 7.54 4.11 8.31
CA GLY A 33 7.62 5.34 7.53
C GLY A 33 7.83 5.08 6.04
N GLU A 34 8.68 4.11 5.70
CA GLU A 34 8.92 3.70 4.32
C GLU A 34 7.70 3.01 3.71
N ALA A 35 7.03 2.15 4.48
CA ALA A 35 5.77 1.53 4.07
C ALA A 35 4.71 2.60 3.75
N LEU A 36 4.55 3.62 4.60
CA LEU A 36 3.64 4.74 4.35
C LEU A 36 4.02 5.58 3.12
N TYR A 37 5.32 5.81 2.91
CA TYR A 37 5.77 6.49 1.71
C TYR A 37 5.43 5.69 0.45
N TRP A 38 5.53 4.36 0.52
CA TRP A 38 5.14 3.46 -0.55
C TRP A 38 3.65 3.57 -0.87
N THR A 39 2.77 3.49 0.14
CA THR A 39 1.32 3.62 -0.06
C THR A 39 0.96 4.99 -0.62
N PHE A 40 1.60 6.07 -0.16
CA PHE A 40 1.38 7.42 -0.66
C PHE A 40 1.66 7.55 -2.16
N ARG A 41 2.80 7.00 -2.63
CA ARG A 41 3.16 7.01 -4.05
C ARG A 41 2.11 6.31 -4.92
N GLU A 42 1.56 5.19 -4.45
CA GLU A 42 0.52 4.49 -5.19
C GLU A 42 -0.82 5.22 -5.14
N LEU A 43 -1.23 5.74 -3.98
CA LEU A 43 -2.45 6.55 -3.84
C LEU A 43 -2.48 7.72 -4.83
N GLN A 44 -1.35 8.41 -5.05
CA GLN A 44 -1.26 9.47 -6.05
C GLN A 44 -1.56 8.97 -7.48
N LYS A 45 -1.11 7.76 -7.85
CA LYS A 45 -1.43 7.16 -9.15
C LYS A 45 -2.92 6.84 -9.25
N TRP A 46 -3.50 6.26 -8.20
CA TRP A 46 -4.93 5.95 -8.17
C TRP A 46 -5.82 7.19 -8.28
N VAL A 47 -5.38 8.33 -7.73
CA VAL A 47 -6.01 9.64 -7.96
C VAL A 47 -5.87 10.08 -9.41
N GLN A 48 -4.68 10.01 -10.00
CA GLN A 48 -4.45 10.38 -11.41
C GLN A 48 -5.29 9.56 -12.38
N PHE A 49 -5.52 8.28 -12.07
CA PHE A 49 -6.35 7.39 -12.86
C PHE A 49 -7.85 7.56 -12.60
N GLY A 50 -8.25 8.37 -11.62
CA GLY A 50 -9.65 8.65 -11.29
C GLY A 50 -10.35 7.57 -10.47
N TYR A 51 -9.61 6.62 -9.87
CA TYR A 51 -10.18 5.63 -8.94
C TYR A 51 -10.41 6.21 -7.54
N LEU A 52 -9.67 7.26 -7.19
CA LEU A 52 -9.82 8.01 -5.94
C LEU A 52 -9.92 9.50 -6.22
N THR A 53 -10.66 10.22 -5.38
CA THR A 53 -10.48 11.67 -5.24
C THR A 53 -9.25 11.96 -4.37
N GLN A 54 -8.71 13.17 -4.48
CA GLN A 54 -7.61 13.62 -3.60
C GLN A 54 -8.00 13.51 -2.12
N GLU A 55 -9.24 13.87 -1.76
CA GLU A 55 -9.75 13.78 -0.40
C GLU A 55 -9.82 12.33 0.11
N GLN A 56 -10.23 11.38 -0.72
CA GLN A 56 -10.24 9.96 -0.36
C GLN A 56 -8.82 9.42 -0.17
N ALA A 57 -7.88 9.81 -1.03
CA ALA A 57 -6.48 9.44 -0.89
C ALA A 57 -5.87 10.01 0.40
N ASP A 58 -6.19 11.26 0.75
CA ASP A 58 -5.73 11.88 2.00
C ASP A 58 -6.36 11.24 3.26
N ALA A 59 -7.58 10.71 3.16
CA ALA A 59 -8.21 9.96 4.25
C ALA A 59 -7.57 8.57 4.49
N ILE A 60 -7.07 7.93 3.43
CA ILE A 60 -6.35 6.64 3.52
C ILE A 60 -4.88 6.86 3.93
N ARG A 61 -4.34 8.04 3.63
CA ARG A 61 -2.96 8.39 3.89
C ARG A 61 -2.62 8.25 5.38
N GLY A 62 -1.57 7.48 5.67
CA GLY A 62 -1.16 7.20 7.05
C GLY A 62 -1.67 5.86 7.59
N ASP A 63 -2.55 5.18 6.86
CA ASP A 63 -3.08 3.87 7.23
C ASP A 63 -2.77 2.82 6.14
N VAL A 64 -1.81 1.96 6.46
CA VAL A 64 -1.39 0.85 5.58
C VAL A 64 -2.52 -0.16 5.38
N GLN A 65 -3.34 -0.40 6.41
CA GLN A 65 -4.46 -1.33 6.32
C GLN A 65 -5.55 -0.76 5.41
N ALA A 66 -5.92 0.51 5.59
CA ALA A 66 -6.90 1.16 4.72
C ALA A 66 -6.45 1.17 3.25
N TYR A 67 -5.14 1.37 2.99
CA TYR A 67 -4.57 1.24 1.65
C TYR A 67 -4.77 -0.18 1.08
N ASN A 68 -4.41 -1.22 1.85
CA ASN A 68 -4.57 -2.60 1.41
C ASN A 68 -6.02 -2.98 1.14
N GLU A 69 -6.95 -2.54 1.98
CA GLU A 69 -8.39 -2.77 1.78
C GLU A 69 -8.89 -2.12 0.51
N PHE A 70 -8.46 -0.89 0.20
CA PHE A 70 -8.79 -0.21 -1.04
C PHE A 70 -8.29 -0.99 -2.27
N VAL A 71 -7.01 -1.34 -2.31
CA VAL A 71 -6.45 -2.00 -3.49
C VAL A 71 -6.92 -3.45 -3.65
N SER A 72 -7.28 -4.13 -2.56
CA SER A 72 -7.88 -5.48 -2.62
C SER A 72 -9.22 -5.45 -3.35
N ARG A 73 -10.06 -4.43 -3.10
CA ARG A 73 -11.33 -4.23 -3.82
C ARG A 73 -11.13 -3.99 -5.31
N LEU A 74 -10.00 -3.42 -5.71
CA LEU A 74 -9.66 -3.21 -7.13
C LEU A 74 -9.21 -4.51 -7.83
N SER A 75 -8.66 -5.47 -7.08
CA SER A 75 -8.24 -6.76 -7.64
C SER A 75 -9.38 -7.77 -7.83
N GLU A 76 -10.53 -7.54 -7.22
CA GLU A 76 -11.74 -8.37 -7.33
C GLU A 76 -12.60 -8.02 -8.57
N VAL A 77 -12.25 -6.97 -9.29
CA VAL A 77 -12.94 -6.46 -10.50
C VAL A 77 -12.17 -6.83 -11.76
#